data_AF-A0A4U9CVR5-F1
#
_entry.id   AF-A0A4U9CVR5-F1
#
_cell.length_a   1.000
_cell.length_b   1.000
_cell.length_c   1.000
_cell.angle_alpha   90.00
_cell.angle_beta   90.00
_cell.angle_gamma   90.00
#
_symmetry.space_group_name_H-M   'P 1'
#
loop_
_entity.id
_entity.type
_entity.pdbx_description
1 polymer ?
#
loop_
_entity_poly.entity_id
_entity_poly.type
_entity_poly.pdbx_seq_one_letter_code
_entity_poly.pdbx_strand_id
1 'polypeptide(L)'
;MKEILQYPIFGGALAGLGWQWVNIAYLVGGLFLLWQKTIRWHIPLSFLLSLAVCSTLGWFFSPQSLAAPQIHLLSGATMLGAFFILTDPVTASTTNRGRLIFGALAGLLVWLIRSFGGYPDGVAFAVLLANITVPLIDYYTRPRGTATAEDPSC
;
A
#
# COMPACT_ATOMS: atom_id res chain seq x y z
N MET A 1 17.85 24.50 22.32
CA MET A 1 16.94 23.53 21.66
C MET A 1 15.78 24.18 20.90
N LYS A 2 15.85 25.47 20.49
CA LYS A 2 14.84 26.10 19.62
C LYS A 2 15.36 26.44 18.21
N GLU A 3 16.67 26.42 17.98
CA GLU A 3 17.29 26.75 16.68
C GLU A 3 17.19 25.63 15.62
N ILE A 4 17.09 24.36 16.02
CA ILE A 4 17.01 23.24 15.07
C ILE A 4 15.68 23.28 14.28
N LEU A 5 14.64 23.86 14.86
CA LEU A 5 13.32 24.05 14.25
C LEU A 5 13.27 25.21 13.24
N GLN A 6 14.31 26.05 13.16
CA GLN A 6 14.37 27.19 12.22
C GLN A 6 15.01 26.85 10.88
N TYR A 7 15.57 25.65 10.69
CA TYR A 7 16.00 25.23 9.37
C TYR A 7 14.77 25.03 8.45
N PRO A 8 14.82 25.49 7.18
CA PRO A 8 13.72 25.31 6.22
C PRO A 8 13.41 23.82 5.93
N ILE A 9 14.25 22.92 6.41
CA ILE A 9 14.03 21.46 6.41
C ILE A 9 12.97 21.05 7.43
N PHE A 10 12.69 21.82 8.49
CA PHE A 10 11.70 21.50 9.52
C PHE A 10 10.52 22.49 9.60
N GLY A 11 10.61 23.64 8.93
CA GLY A 11 9.63 24.74 8.98
C GLY A 11 8.44 24.66 8.01
N GLY A 12 8.05 23.47 7.56
CA GLY A 12 6.86 23.28 6.73
C GLY A 12 5.75 22.60 7.52
N ALA A 13 4.50 23.08 7.40
CA ALA A 13 3.30 22.57 8.08
C ALA A 13 3.03 21.05 7.91
N LEU A 14 3.84 20.37 7.08
CA LEU A 14 3.89 18.93 6.86
C LEU A 14 5.37 18.51 6.76
N ALA A 15 6.01 18.20 7.90
CA ALA A 15 7.27 17.44 8.00
C ALA A 15 8.46 17.84 7.07
N GLY A 16 8.56 19.12 6.68
CA GLY A 16 9.71 19.64 5.93
C GLY A 16 9.59 19.58 4.40
N LEU A 17 10.07 20.63 3.72
CA LEU A 17 10.07 20.75 2.25
C LEU A 17 10.68 19.51 1.57
N GLY A 18 11.72 18.91 2.14
CA GLY A 18 12.39 17.72 1.58
C GLY A 18 11.47 16.49 1.46
N TRP A 19 10.59 16.28 2.43
CA TRP A 19 9.67 15.13 2.44
C TRP A 19 8.64 15.22 1.31
N GLN A 20 8.17 16.44 1.01
CA GLN A 20 7.26 16.67 -0.12
C GLN A 20 7.92 16.38 -1.47
N TRP A 21 9.18 16.81 -1.66
CA TRP A 21 9.94 16.53 -2.88
C TRP A 21 10.16 15.03 -3.11
N VAL A 22 10.50 14.29 -2.05
CA VAL A 22 10.68 12.83 -2.12
C VAL A 22 9.36 12.14 -2.50
N ASN A 23 8.25 12.57 -1.92
CA ASN A 23 6.94 12.01 -2.23
C ASN A 23 6.50 12.32 -3.68
N ILE A 24 6.75 13.53 -4.16
CA ILE A 24 6.51 13.91 -5.57
C ILE A 24 7.38 13.05 -6.49
N ALA A 25 8.65 12.83 -6.16
CA ALA A 25 9.54 11.98 -6.95
C ALA A 25 9.03 10.54 -7.03
N TYR A 26 8.52 9.96 -5.92
CA TYR A 26 7.90 8.63 -5.94
C TYR A 26 6.61 8.59 -6.75
N LEU A 27 5.77 9.62 -6.67
CA LEU A 27 4.53 9.71 -7.45
C LEU A 27 4.85 9.79 -8.96
N VAL A 28 5.82 10.62 -9.34
CA VAL A 28 6.29 10.74 -10.74
C VAL A 28 6.89 9.42 -11.22
N GLY A 29 7.74 8.76 -10.40
CA GLY A 29 8.30 7.45 -10.72
C GLY A 29 7.23 6.36 -10.87
N GLY A 30 6.24 6.34 -9.97
CA GLY A 30 5.09 5.44 -10.05
C GLY A 30 4.23 5.67 -11.28
N LEU A 31 3.97 6.94 -11.64
CA LEU A 31 3.24 7.30 -12.85
C LEU A 31 4.01 6.93 -14.12
N PHE A 32 5.34 7.08 -14.12
CA PHE A 32 6.20 6.65 -15.21
C PHE A 32 6.14 5.12 -15.41
N LEU A 33 6.18 4.32 -14.33
CA LEU A 33 6.06 2.86 -14.41
C LEU A 33 4.67 2.40 -14.90
N LEU A 34 3.63 3.14 -14.53
CA LEU A 34 2.28 2.93 -15.04
C LEU A 34 2.15 3.27 -16.53
N TRP A 35 2.83 4.33 -16.99
CA TRP A 35 2.90 4.71 -18.40
C TRP A 35 3.65 3.68 -19.24
N GLN A 36 4.75 3.14 -18.70
CA GLN A 36 5.53 2.06 -19.33
C GLN A 36 4.78 0.72 -19.37
N LYS A 37 3.59 0.62 -18.76
CA LYS A 37 2.75 -0.59 -18.64
C LYS A 37 3.45 -1.79 -17.99
N THR A 38 4.58 -1.56 -17.34
CA THR A 38 5.29 -2.59 -16.54
C THR A 38 4.42 -3.05 -15.37
N ILE A 39 3.65 -2.12 -14.79
CA ILE A 39 2.79 -2.36 -13.63
C ILE A 39 1.31 -2.25 -14.04
N ARG A 40 0.46 -3.15 -13.50
CA ARG A 40 -1.00 -3.04 -13.67
C ARG A 40 -1.61 -2.12 -12.62
N TRP A 41 -2.39 -1.14 -13.08
CA TRP A 41 -3.10 -0.12 -12.29
C TRP A 41 -3.97 -0.67 -11.15
N HIS A 42 -4.39 -1.94 -11.22
CA HIS A 42 -5.28 -2.57 -10.24
C HIS A 42 -4.67 -2.63 -8.83
N ILE A 43 -3.37 -2.92 -8.71
CA ILE A 43 -2.70 -3.10 -7.41
C ILE A 43 -2.50 -1.75 -6.69
N PRO A 44 -1.82 -0.74 -7.29
CA PRO A 44 -1.60 0.53 -6.60
C PRO A 44 -2.91 1.27 -6.33
N LEU A 45 -3.90 1.17 -7.24
CA LEU A 45 -5.19 1.82 -7.07
C LEU A 45 -6.01 1.18 -5.94
N SER A 46 -6.07 -0.15 -5.85
CA SER A 46 -6.77 -0.84 -4.76
C SER A 46 -6.11 -0.60 -3.40
N PHE A 47 -4.77 -0.57 -3.35
CA PHE A 47 -4.02 -0.24 -2.14
C PHE A 47 -4.28 1.19 -1.65
N LEU A 48 -4.11 2.18 -2.53
CA LEU A 48 -4.34 3.59 -2.19
C LEU A 48 -5.81 3.83 -1.80
N LEU A 49 -6.75 3.22 -2.52
CA LEU A 49 -8.17 3.36 -2.22
C LEU A 49 -8.53 2.71 -0.88
N SER A 50 -8.05 1.50 -0.61
CA SER A 50 -8.29 0.85 0.69
C SER A 50 -7.67 1.62 1.84
N LEU A 51 -6.44 2.11 1.68
CA LEU A 51 -5.79 2.92 2.70
C LEU A 51 -6.52 4.25 2.92
N ALA A 52 -6.99 4.91 1.86
CA ALA A 52 -7.79 6.13 1.94
C ALA A 52 -9.12 5.86 2.66
N VAL A 53 -9.82 4.78 2.33
CA VAL A 53 -11.08 4.40 2.99
C VAL A 53 -10.85 4.07 4.46
N CYS A 54 -9.85 3.25 4.80
CA CYS A 54 -9.55 2.90 6.18
C CYS A 54 -9.10 4.13 7.00
N SER A 55 -8.26 5.01 6.43
CA SER A 55 -7.81 6.23 7.12
C SER A 55 -8.93 7.26 7.30
N THR A 56 -9.81 7.44 6.32
CA THR A 56 -10.99 8.31 6.44
C THR A 56 -12.00 7.79 7.45
N LEU A 57 -12.24 6.47 7.48
CA LEU A 57 -13.05 5.84 8.52
C LEU A 57 -12.41 5.98 9.91
N GLY A 58 -11.10 5.73 10.04
CA GLY A 58 -10.37 5.91 11.29
C GLY A 58 -10.41 7.34 11.82
N TRP A 59 -10.35 8.33 10.92
CA TRP A 59 -10.50 9.74 11.26
C TRP A 59 -11.92 10.07 11.75
N PHE A 60 -12.95 9.46 11.14
CA PHE A 60 -14.34 9.61 11.57
C PHE A 60 -14.61 9.02 12.98
N PHE A 61 -13.96 7.92 13.34
CA PHE A 61 -14.15 7.27 14.64
C PHE A 61 -13.30 7.87 15.77
N SER A 62 -12.17 8.52 15.48
CA SER A 62 -11.27 9.09 16.49
C SER A 62 -10.46 10.28 15.97
N PRO A 63 -11.07 11.47 15.86
CA PRO A 63 -10.44 12.66 15.25
C PRO A 63 -9.26 13.24 16.06
N GLN A 64 -9.05 12.80 17.31
CA GLN A 64 -8.04 13.35 18.23
C GLN A 64 -6.70 12.58 18.24
N SER A 65 -6.65 11.36 17.66
CA SER A 65 -5.49 10.46 17.76
C SER A 65 -4.89 10.08 16.39
N LEU A 66 -5.65 10.18 15.30
CA LEU A 66 -5.19 9.81 13.96
C LEU A 66 -4.88 11.05 13.10
N ALA A 67 -3.65 11.09 12.58
CA ALA A 67 -3.19 12.13 11.66
C ALA A 67 -4.09 12.20 10.41
N ALA A 68 -4.18 13.38 9.80
CA ALA A 68 -4.98 13.59 8.60
C ALA A 68 -4.70 12.48 7.55
N PRO A 69 -5.71 11.96 6.83
CA PRO A 69 -5.52 10.91 5.84
C PRO A 69 -4.46 11.28 4.80
N GLN A 70 -4.32 12.59 4.50
CA GLN A 70 -3.26 13.14 3.67
C GLN A 70 -1.85 12.84 4.20
N ILE A 71 -1.60 12.79 5.50
CA ILE A 71 -0.28 12.45 6.09
C ILE A 71 0.02 10.96 5.92
N HIS A 72 -1.00 10.10 5.99
CA HIS A 72 -0.85 8.66 5.73
C HIS A 72 -0.61 8.36 4.24
N LEU A 73 -1.34 9.05 3.37
CA LEU A 73 -1.25 8.95 1.91
C LEU A 73 0.03 9.60 1.35
N LEU A 74 0.47 10.72 1.94
CA LEU A 74 1.65 11.48 1.50
C LEU A 74 2.93 11.13 2.28
N SER A 75 2.90 10.08 3.10
CA SER A 75 4.11 9.46 3.62
C SER A 75 4.77 8.71 2.47
N GLY A 76 5.99 9.08 2.10
CA GLY A 76 6.67 8.47 0.95
C GLY A 76 7.09 7.02 1.17
N ALA A 77 7.08 6.48 2.39
CA ALA A 77 7.14 5.02 2.58
C ALA A 77 5.88 4.33 2.03
N THR A 78 4.72 4.97 2.15
CA THR A 78 3.46 4.50 1.57
C THR A 78 3.49 4.58 0.04
N MET A 79 4.02 5.67 -0.51
CA MET A 79 4.13 5.89 -1.96
C MET A 79 5.16 4.92 -2.59
N LEU A 80 6.33 4.77 -1.97
CA LEU A 80 7.33 3.79 -2.36
C LEU A 80 6.77 2.36 -2.26
N GLY A 81 6.12 2.02 -1.16
CA GLY A 81 5.48 0.71 -0.97
C GLY A 81 4.42 0.42 -2.03
N ALA A 82 3.54 1.39 -2.32
CA ALA A 82 2.45 1.25 -3.28
C ALA A 82 2.93 1.03 -4.72
N PHE A 83 3.96 1.75 -5.16
CA PHE A 83 4.38 1.78 -6.56
C PHE A 83 5.58 0.93 -6.91
N PHE A 84 6.45 0.63 -5.93
CA PHE A 84 7.71 -0.09 -6.19
C PHE A 84 7.80 -1.44 -5.49
N ILE A 85 7.08 -1.66 -4.37
CA ILE A 85 7.16 -2.92 -3.63
C ILE A 85 5.93 -3.81 -3.90
N LEU A 86 4.72 -3.29 -3.71
CA LEU A 86 3.48 -4.06 -3.89
C LEU A 86 3.24 -4.50 -5.35
N THR A 87 3.85 -3.79 -6.28
CA THR A 87 3.67 -3.93 -7.72
C THR A 87 4.64 -4.91 -8.36
N ASP A 88 5.52 -5.54 -7.57
CA ASP A 88 6.44 -6.56 -8.03
C ASP A 88 5.67 -7.78 -8.60
N PRO A 89 5.89 -8.14 -9.88
CA PRO A 89 5.08 -9.15 -10.58
C PRO A 89 5.31 -10.58 -10.07
N VAL A 90 6.37 -10.82 -9.28
CA VAL A 90 6.74 -12.14 -8.74
C VAL A 90 5.87 -12.51 -7.53
N THR A 91 5.51 -11.51 -6.72
CA THR A 91 4.76 -11.69 -5.48
C THR A 91 3.28 -11.36 -5.64
N ALA A 92 2.89 -10.65 -6.70
CA ALA A 92 1.50 -10.30 -6.94
C ALA A 92 0.65 -11.49 -7.42
N SER A 93 -0.61 -11.52 -7.00
CA SER A 93 -1.62 -12.47 -7.45
C SER A 93 -1.66 -12.60 -8.98
N THR A 94 -1.81 -13.83 -9.47
CA THR A 94 -1.88 -14.15 -10.90
C THR A 94 -3.19 -13.68 -11.54
N THR A 95 -4.28 -13.55 -10.77
CA THR A 95 -5.61 -13.18 -11.25
C THR A 95 -5.93 -11.69 -11.09
N ASN A 96 -6.73 -11.12 -11.99
CA ASN A 96 -7.12 -9.70 -11.88
C ASN A 96 -7.96 -9.41 -10.62
N ARG A 97 -8.80 -10.37 -10.19
CA ARG A 97 -9.60 -10.24 -8.96
C ARG A 97 -8.74 -10.39 -7.70
N GLY A 98 -7.81 -11.35 -7.69
CA GLY A 98 -6.89 -11.54 -6.58
C GLY A 98 -5.95 -10.35 -6.37
N ARG A 99 -5.54 -9.66 -7.45
CA ARG A 99 -4.76 -8.41 -7.35
C ARG A 99 -5.49 -7.28 -6.62
N LEU A 100 -6.80 -7.14 -6.83
CA LEU A 100 -7.61 -6.13 -6.13
C LEU A 100 -7.75 -6.47 -4.64
N ILE A 101 -7.98 -7.76 -4.32
CA ILE A 101 -8.09 -8.23 -2.94
C ILE A 101 -6.74 -8.09 -2.21
N PHE A 102 -5.64 -8.43 -2.89
CA PHE A 102 -4.29 -8.30 -2.37
C PHE A 102 -3.95 -6.84 -2.03
N GLY A 103 -4.17 -5.91 -2.97
CA GLY A 103 -3.91 -4.49 -2.71
C GLY A 103 -4.79 -3.93 -1.59
N ALA A 104 -6.07 -4.32 -1.54
CA ALA A 104 -6.97 -3.93 -0.45
C ALA A 104 -6.51 -4.49 0.91
N LEU A 105 -6.12 -5.76 0.96
CA LEU A 105 -5.62 -6.41 2.18
C LEU A 105 -4.35 -5.70 2.67
N ALA A 106 -3.38 -5.44 1.78
CA ALA A 106 -2.18 -4.70 2.14
C ALA A 106 -2.48 -3.30 2.68
N GLY A 107 -3.41 -2.56 2.05
CA GLY A 107 -3.82 -1.21 2.50
C GLY A 107 -4.45 -1.22 3.90
N LEU A 108 -5.29 -2.22 4.17
CA LEU A 108 -5.88 -2.46 5.48
C LEU A 108 -4.84 -2.81 6.54
N LEU A 109 -3.88 -3.70 6.22
CA LEU A 109 -2.79 -4.03 7.14
C LEU A 109 -1.90 -2.83 7.47
N VAL A 110 -1.57 -2.00 6.48
CA VAL A 110 -0.80 -0.77 6.71
C VAL A 110 -1.52 0.15 7.69
N TRP A 111 -2.83 0.35 7.48
CA TRP A 111 -3.63 1.18 8.38
C TRP A 111 -3.70 0.60 9.79
N LEU A 112 -3.88 -0.72 9.93
CA LEU A 112 -3.98 -1.40 11.21
C LEU A 112 -2.66 -1.31 11.99
N ILE A 113 -1.52 -1.58 11.35
CA ILE A 113 -0.20 -1.49 11.99
C ILE A 113 0.13 -0.06 12.39
N ARG A 114 -0.25 0.93 11.56
CA ARG A 114 0.00 2.34 11.90
C ARG A 114 -0.90 2.85 13.03
N SER A 115 -2.15 2.41 13.08
CA SER A 115 -3.12 2.87 14.08
C SER A 115 -2.94 2.19 15.43
N PHE A 116 -2.61 0.88 15.44
CA PHE A 116 -2.49 0.08 16.67
C PHE A 116 -1.05 -0.27 17.06
N GLY A 117 -0.10 -0.24 16.10
CA GLY A 117 1.26 -0.72 16.32
C GLY A 117 2.25 0.35 16.80
N GLY A 118 1.90 1.64 16.79
CA GLY A 118 2.79 2.72 17.23
C GLY A 118 4.02 2.95 16.32
N TYR A 119 4.12 2.27 15.18
CA TYR A 119 5.19 2.43 14.20
C TYR A 119 4.75 3.34 13.05
N PRO A 120 5.30 4.56 12.91
CA PRO A 120 4.93 5.47 11.84
C PRO A 120 5.23 4.92 10.42
N ASP A 121 6.17 3.98 10.29
CA ASP A 121 6.58 3.33 9.03
C ASP A 121 6.23 1.82 8.95
N GLY A 122 5.06 1.43 9.45
CA GLY A 122 4.56 0.04 9.42
C GLY A 122 4.31 -0.57 8.02
N VAL A 123 4.74 0.08 6.93
CA VAL A 123 4.49 -0.37 5.55
C VAL A 123 5.20 -1.68 5.24
N ALA A 124 6.49 -1.80 5.59
CA ALA A 124 7.27 -3.01 5.27
C ALA A 124 6.68 -4.27 5.92
N PHE A 125 6.26 -4.18 7.19
CA PHE A 125 5.62 -5.29 7.89
C PHE A 125 4.28 -5.67 7.27
N ALA A 126 3.47 -4.68 6.89
CA ALA A 126 2.21 -4.93 6.19
C ALA A 126 2.43 -5.65 4.85
N VAL A 127 3.45 -5.24 4.09
CA VAL A 127 3.79 -5.90 2.81
C VAL A 127 4.21 -7.35 3.04
N LEU A 128 5.07 -7.61 4.03
CA LEU A 128 5.51 -8.96 4.35
C LEU A 128 4.33 -9.87 4.69
N LEU A 129 3.42 -9.40 5.54
CA LEU A 129 2.20 -10.14 5.89
C LEU A 129 1.26 -10.31 4.69
N ALA A 130 1.10 -9.27 3.87
CA ALA A 130 0.30 -9.35 2.66
C ALA A 130 0.86 -10.39 1.68
N ASN A 131 2.18 -10.42 1.48
CA ASN A 131 2.86 -11.38 0.60
C ASN A 131 2.67 -12.83 1.07
N ILE A 132 2.72 -13.09 2.37
CA ILE A 132 2.42 -14.43 2.94
C ILE A 132 0.97 -14.84 2.64
N THR A 133 0.05 -13.88 2.53
CA THR A 133 -1.38 -14.13 2.29
C THR A 133 -1.70 -14.34 0.79
N VAL A 134 -0.79 -14.01 -0.12
CA VAL A 134 -0.97 -14.17 -1.59
C VAL A 134 -1.37 -15.59 -2.01
N PRO A 135 -0.67 -16.68 -1.62
CA PRO A 135 -1.05 -18.03 -2.05
C PRO A 135 -2.45 -18.42 -1.59
N LEU A 136 -2.90 -17.93 -0.43
CA LEU A 136 -4.26 -18.15 0.07
C LEU A 136 -5.31 -17.40 -0.79
N ILE A 137 -5.01 -16.17 -1.17
CA ILE A 137 -5.85 -15.36 -2.06
C ILE A 137 -5.95 -16.02 -3.44
N ASP A 138 -4.81 -16.47 -3.99
CA ASP A 138 -4.75 -17.15 -5.29
C ASP A 138 -5.50 -18.49 -5.27
N TYR A 139 -5.40 -19.26 -4.19
CA TYR A 139 -6.18 -20.48 -4.02
C TYR A 139 -7.69 -20.22 -4.08
N TYR A 140 -8.16 -19.17 -3.41
CA TYR A 140 -9.59 -18.84 -3.38
C TYR A 140 -10.10 -18.17 -4.66
N THR A 141 -9.23 -17.46 -5.39
CA THR A 141 -9.59 -16.73 -6.63
C THR A 141 -9.37 -17.52 -7.92
N ARG A 142 -8.73 -18.70 -7.88
CA ARG A 142 -8.65 -19.59 -9.03
C ARG A 142 -10.05 -20.01 -9.51
N PRO A 143 -10.32 -20.02 -10.83
CA PRO A 143 -11.57 -20.56 -11.36
C PRO A 143 -11.69 -22.02 -10.93
N ARG A 144 -12.83 -22.40 -10.34
CA ARG A 144 -13.16 -23.77 -9.93
C ARG A 144 -13.39 -24.74 -11.11
N GLY A 145 -12.77 -24.48 -12.27
CA GLY A 145 -13.19 -24.99 -13.57
C GLY A 145 -12.17 -25.79 -14.39
N THR A 146 -11.03 -26.19 -13.84
CA THR A 146 -10.20 -27.24 -14.45
C THR A 146 -10.01 -28.39 -13.47
N ALA A 147 -11.15 -28.90 -13.00
CA ALA A 147 -11.30 -30.30 -12.64
C ALA A 147 -12.07 -30.98 -13.78
N THR A 148 -11.47 -31.04 -14.97
CA THR A 148 -11.87 -32.04 -15.97
C THR A 148 -10.85 -33.16 -15.87
N ALA A 149 -11.29 -34.23 -15.20
CA ALA A 149 -10.91 -35.62 -15.40
C ALA A 149 -9.54 -35.89 -16.03
N GLU A 150 -8.56 -36.24 -15.21
CA GLU A 150 -7.78 -37.45 -15.50
C GLU A 150 -7.99 -38.45 -14.37
N ASP A 151 -8.32 -39.66 -14.81
CA ASP A 151 -8.97 -40.77 -14.13
C ASP A 151 -8.09 -41.41 -13.02
N PRO A 152 -8.71 -41.90 -11.93
CA PRO A 152 -8.08 -42.77 -10.95
C PRO A 152 -7.87 -44.21 -11.47
N SER A 153 -7.01 -44.46 -12.47
CA SER A 153 -6.53 -45.82 -12.76
C SER A 153 -5.46 -45.88 -13.88
N CYS A 154 -4.19 -45.68 -13.53
CA CYS A 154 -3.03 -46.38 -14.12
C CYS A 154 -1.82 -46.22 -13.20
#